data_AF-A0A918MI95-F1
#
_entry.id   AF-A0A918MI95-F1
#
_cell.length_a   1.000
_cell.length_b   1.000
_cell.length_c   1.000
_cell.angle_alpha   90.00
_cell.angle_beta   90.00
_cell.angle_gamma   90.00
#
_symmetry.space_group_name_H-M   'P 1'
#
loop_
_entity.id
_entity.type
_entity.pdbx_description
1 polymer ?
#
loop_
_entity_poly.entity_id
_entity_poly.type
_entity_poly.pdbx_seq_one_letter_code
_entity_poly.pdbx_strand_id
1 'polypeptide(L)'
;MTKKEIYEKADSVIGIGGMTGNERLSESGLMDLFESVKKKDKYLARTILEALKFDELSIGRIVGFSIDSLKYPNPWAFPNESSNKLKKESKAILEYSNLNEIVMGGPLRGICKLKLNETVVVVISENCGGPAIWTRNGQKAAVPIWDKAFLSGPFQRIGLVDLTNQTLTKYKKKFKVLDLRSFSGNYIKAFDSPTNRIKSVEFDYINEPIEEVIEMK
;
A
#
# COMPACT_ATOMS: atom_id res chain seq x y z
N MET A 1 15.57 -19.82 -19.99
CA MET A 1 16.03 -20.43 -18.72
C MET A 1 14.82 -20.63 -17.83
N THR A 2 14.68 -21.81 -17.26
CA THR A 2 13.57 -22.19 -16.39
C THR A 2 13.84 -21.75 -14.94
N LYS A 3 12.79 -21.72 -14.10
CA LYS A 3 12.93 -21.44 -12.67
C LYS A 3 13.94 -22.38 -12.00
N LYS A 4 13.90 -23.68 -12.30
CA LYS A 4 14.81 -24.68 -11.73
C LYS A 4 16.27 -24.36 -12.03
N GLU A 5 16.60 -24.09 -13.29
CA GLU A 5 17.97 -23.75 -13.72
C GLU A 5 18.50 -22.47 -13.05
N ILE A 6 17.63 -21.50 -12.77
CA ILE A 6 17.99 -20.26 -12.07
C ILE A 6 18.40 -20.54 -10.61
N TYR A 7 17.63 -21.35 -9.90
CA TYR A 7 17.96 -21.71 -8.51
C TYR A 7 19.21 -22.59 -8.45
N GLU A 8 19.39 -23.52 -9.39
CA GLU A 8 20.61 -24.35 -9.47
C GLU A 8 21.87 -23.49 -9.65
N LYS A 9 21.83 -22.48 -10.54
CA LYS A 9 22.91 -21.50 -10.71
C LYS A 9 23.16 -20.62 -9.49
N ALA A 10 22.11 -20.23 -8.77
CA ALA A 10 22.25 -19.43 -7.55
C ALA A 10 22.83 -20.26 -6.40
N ASP A 11 22.35 -21.49 -6.21
CA ASP A 11 22.77 -22.39 -5.13
C ASP A 11 24.19 -22.94 -5.35
N SER A 12 24.71 -22.92 -6.58
CA SER A 12 26.11 -23.28 -6.87
C SER A 12 27.14 -22.25 -6.37
N VAL A 13 26.70 -21.04 -6.00
CA VAL A 13 27.61 -19.96 -5.53
C VAL A 13 27.87 -20.11 -4.04
N ILE A 14 29.11 -20.43 -3.69
CA ILE A 14 29.53 -20.56 -2.28
C ILE A 14 29.71 -19.15 -1.67
N GLY A 15 29.18 -18.94 -0.47
CA GLY A 15 29.38 -17.68 0.27
C GLY A 15 28.52 -16.52 -0.21
N ILE A 16 27.42 -16.79 -0.93
CA ILE A 16 26.54 -15.77 -1.52
C ILE A 16 26.06 -14.69 -0.52
N GLY A 17 25.94 -15.02 0.76
CA GLY A 17 25.51 -14.09 1.82
C GLY A 17 26.51 -12.97 2.14
N GLY A 18 27.81 -13.18 1.87
CA GLY A 18 28.86 -12.17 2.09
C GLY A 18 29.07 -11.22 0.92
N MET A 19 28.43 -11.49 -0.23
CA MET A 19 28.60 -10.74 -1.47
C MET A 19 27.60 -9.59 -1.58
N THR A 20 28.01 -8.53 -2.28
CA THR A 20 27.14 -7.47 -2.80
C THR A 20 26.21 -8.03 -3.88
N GLY A 21 25.11 -7.31 -4.18
CA GLY A 21 24.13 -7.77 -5.16
C GLY A 21 24.69 -8.02 -6.57
N ASN A 22 25.59 -7.14 -7.04
CA ASN A 22 26.20 -7.29 -8.37
C ASN A 22 27.17 -8.48 -8.44
N GLU A 23 27.91 -8.74 -7.36
CA GLU A 23 28.77 -9.92 -7.27
C GLU A 23 27.94 -11.21 -7.34
N ARG A 24 26.81 -11.29 -6.62
CA ARG A 24 25.91 -12.46 -6.69
C ARG A 24 25.41 -12.70 -8.12
N LEU A 25 25.03 -11.65 -8.83
CA LEU A 25 24.57 -11.74 -10.23
C LEU A 25 25.69 -12.21 -11.18
N SER A 26 26.91 -11.74 -10.95
CA SER A 26 28.09 -12.10 -11.75
C SER A 26 28.52 -13.56 -11.50
N GLU A 27 28.73 -13.93 -10.23
CA GLU A 27 29.23 -15.25 -9.83
C GLU A 27 28.25 -16.39 -10.16
N SER A 28 26.94 -16.12 -10.17
CA SER A 28 25.93 -17.10 -10.61
C SER A 28 25.82 -17.22 -12.13
N GLY A 29 26.48 -16.35 -12.90
CA GLY A 29 26.31 -16.25 -14.35
C GLY A 29 24.87 -15.93 -14.76
N LEU A 30 24.16 -15.13 -13.94
CA LEU A 30 22.79 -14.68 -14.19
C LEU A 30 22.71 -13.20 -14.61
N MET A 31 23.84 -12.46 -14.56
CA MET A 31 23.91 -11.03 -14.89
C MET A 31 23.31 -10.70 -16.26
N ASP A 32 23.77 -11.35 -17.33
CA ASP A 32 23.30 -11.04 -18.69
C ASP A 32 21.81 -11.33 -18.89
N LEU A 33 21.35 -12.45 -18.31
CA LEU A 33 19.95 -12.80 -18.33
C LEU A 33 19.15 -11.72 -17.59
N PHE A 34 19.55 -11.37 -16.37
CA PHE A 34 18.92 -10.34 -15.56
C PHE A 34 18.84 -9.00 -16.29
N GLU A 35 19.94 -8.52 -16.88
CA GLU A 35 19.99 -7.27 -17.65
C GLU A 35 19.04 -7.28 -18.85
N SER A 36 18.92 -8.41 -19.54
CA SER A 36 18.02 -8.55 -20.69
C SER A 36 16.53 -8.55 -20.28
N VAL A 37 16.20 -9.06 -19.09
CA VAL A 37 14.80 -9.24 -18.64
C VAL A 37 14.31 -8.16 -17.68
N LYS A 38 15.18 -7.43 -16.97
CA LYS A 38 14.80 -6.51 -15.87
C LYS A 38 13.73 -5.47 -16.21
N LYS A 39 13.61 -5.09 -17.50
CA LYS A 39 12.58 -4.16 -17.98
C LYS A 39 11.39 -4.83 -18.68
N LYS A 40 11.60 -6.02 -19.26
CA LYS A 40 10.64 -6.68 -20.17
C LYS A 40 9.84 -7.78 -19.48
N ASP A 41 10.50 -8.53 -18.60
CA ASP A 41 9.92 -9.63 -17.84
C ASP A 41 10.31 -9.50 -16.37
N LYS A 42 9.49 -8.72 -15.65
CA LYS A 42 9.71 -8.44 -14.23
C LYS A 42 9.56 -9.68 -13.36
N TYR A 43 8.77 -10.67 -13.77
CA TYR A 43 8.55 -11.90 -13.02
C TYR A 43 9.82 -12.76 -13.04
N LEU A 44 10.42 -12.93 -14.22
CA LEU A 44 11.68 -13.63 -14.37
C LEU A 44 12.83 -12.88 -13.69
N ALA A 45 12.89 -11.55 -13.85
CA ALA A 45 13.89 -10.72 -13.18
C ALA A 45 13.81 -10.84 -11.65
N ARG A 46 12.58 -10.86 -11.11
CA ARG A 46 12.33 -11.08 -9.69
C ARG A 46 12.77 -12.47 -9.22
N THR A 47 12.41 -13.51 -9.97
CA THR A 47 12.81 -14.90 -9.67
C THR A 47 14.33 -15.03 -9.54
N ILE A 48 15.09 -14.33 -10.40
CA ILE A 48 16.56 -14.27 -10.33
C ILE A 48 17.02 -13.63 -9.02
N LEU A 49 16.48 -12.47 -8.64
CA LEU A 49 16.89 -11.78 -7.43
C LEU A 49 16.50 -12.55 -6.14
N GLU A 50 15.34 -13.22 -6.14
CA GLU A 50 14.91 -14.10 -5.04
C GLU A 50 15.85 -15.31 -4.88
N ALA A 51 16.24 -15.95 -6.00
CA ALA A 51 17.21 -17.04 -5.98
C ALA A 51 18.56 -16.60 -5.39
N LEU A 52 19.00 -15.37 -5.73
CA LEU A 52 20.22 -14.75 -5.22
C LEU A 52 20.08 -14.13 -3.82
N LYS A 53 19.01 -14.45 -3.09
CA LYS A 53 18.78 -14.05 -1.70
C LYS A 53 18.80 -12.53 -1.48
N PHE A 54 18.34 -11.74 -2.45
CA PHE A 54 18.07 -10.33 -2.22
C PHE A 54 16.88 -10.19 -1.26
N ASP A 55 16.90 -9.16 -0.41
CA ASP A 55 15.75 -8.85 0.41
C ASP A 55 14.63 -8.21 -0.42
N GLU A 56 13.40 -8.35 0.07
CA GLU A 56 12.20 -7.90 -0.62
C GLU A 56 12.22 -6.41 -0.98
N LEU A 57 12.79 -5.56 -0.12
CA LEU A 57 12.87 -4.12 -0.38
C LEU A 57 13.84 -3.82 -1.52
N SER A 58 14.98 -4.50 -1.54
CA SER A 58 15.96 -4.39 -2.63
C SER A 58 15.37 -4.87 -3.96
N ILE A 59 14.68 -6.01 -3.97
CA ILE A 59 14.00 -6.52 -5.18
C ILE A 59 12.98 -5.51 -5.69
N GLY A 60 12.12 -5.00 -4.81
CA GLY A 60 11.11 -4.00 -5.18
C GLY A 60 11.72 -2.70 -5.72
N ARG A 61 12.88 -2.27 -5.21
CA ARG A 61 13.61 -1.10 -5.76
C ARG A 61 14.17 -1.35 -7.15
N ILE A 62 14.63 -2.58 -7.44
CA ILE A 62 15.33 -2.90 -8.68
C ILE A 62 14.34 -3.20 -9.82
N VAL A 63 13.36 -4.08 -9.59
CA VAL A 63 12.43 -4.55 -10.64
C VAL A 63 10.99 -4.04 -10.46
N GLY A 64 10.70 -3.38 -9.34
CA GLY A 64 9.35 -2.98 -8.93
C GLY A 64 8.68 -4.06 -8.09
N PHE A 65 7.68 -3.68 -7.28
CA PHE A 65 6.81 -4.65 -6.63
C PHE A 65 5.77 -5.15 -7.64
N SER A 66 5.70 -6.47 -7.85
CA SER A 66 4.49 -7.12 -8.37
C SER A 66 3.41 -7.09 -7.29
N ILE A 67 2.13 -7.23 -7.67
CA ILE A 67 1.03 -7.33 -6.70
C ILE A 67 1.34 -8.44 -5.66
N ASP A 68 1.90 -9.57 -6.12
CA ASP A 68 2.29 -10.73 -5.29
C ASP A 68 3.37 -10.43 -4.23
N SER A 69 4.09 -9.32 -4.40
CA SER A 69 5.16 -8.89 -3.49
C SER A 69 4.73 -7.82 -2.50
N LEU A 70 3.52 -7.28 -2.64
CA LEU A 70 3.00 -6.30 -1.72
C LEU A 70 2.64 -6.97 -0.40
N LYS A 71 3.34 -6.58 0.68
CA LYS A 71 3.02 -7.01 2.04
C LYS A 71 1.54 -6.76 2.35
N TYR A 72 0.82 -7.81 2.73
CA TYR A 72 -0.56 -7.70 3.22
C TYR A 72 -0.62 -6.97 4.57
N PRO A 73 -1.63 -6.12 4.80
CA PRO A 73 -2.61 -5.64 3.83
C PRO A 73 -2.02 -4.60 2.86
N ASN A 74 -2.57 -4.53 1.65
CA ASN A 74 -2.17 -3.63 0.57
C ASN A 74 -3.37 -3.17 -0.27
N PRO A 75 -3.23 -2.23 -1.23
CA PRO A 75 -4.38 -1.68 -1.97
C PRO A 75 -5.15 -2.66 -2.87
N TRP A 76 -4.59 -3.82 -3.20
CA TRP A 76 -5.24 -4.89 -3.96
C TRP A 76 -5.86 -5.95 -3.05
N ALA A 77 -5.43 -6.04 -1.79
CA ALA A 77 -5.91 -7.02 -0.84
C ALA A 77 -5.79 -6.48 0.60
N PHE A 78 -6.93 -6.19 1.23
CA PHE A 78 -7.02 -5.73 2.61
C PHE A 78 -8.27 -6.32 3.30
N PRO A 79 -8.31 -6.40 4.65
CA PRO A 79 -9.44 -6.98 5.34
C PRO A 79 -10.68 -6.08 5.22
N ASN A 80 -11.87 -6.69 5.32
CA ASN A 80 -13.12 -5.94 5.34
C ASN A 80 -13.30 -5.10 6.61
N GLU A 81 -12.44 -5.24 7.61
CA GLU A 81 -12.54 -4.51 8.87
C GLU A 81 -11.18 -3.95 9.29
N SER A 82 -11.19 -2.70 9.77
CA SER A 82 -10.03 -2.06 10.41
C SER A 82 -10.46 -1.45 11.76
N SER A 83 -10.08 -2.11 12.85
CA SER A 83 -10.40 -1.70 14.22
C SER A 83 -9.31 -0.83 14.86
N ASN A 84 -9.73 0.16 15.64
CA ASN A 84 -8.84 0.96 16.48
C ASN A 84 -8.30 0.23 17.73
N LYS A 85 -8.71 -1.03 17.97
CA LYS A 85 -8.30 -1.90 19.08
C LYS A 85 -8.61 -1.36 20.49
N LEU A 86 -9.50 -0.36 20.61
CA LEU A 86 -9.96 0.14 21.91
C LEU A 86 -11.15 -0.67 22.44
N LYS A 87 -11.46 -0.51 23.74
CA LYS A 87 -12.56 -1.20 24.42
C LYS A 87 -13.84 -0.35 24.44
N LYS A 88 -14.98 -1.04 24.41
CA LYS A 88 -16.39 -0.60 24.56
C LYS A 88 -16.70 0.86 24.19
N GLU A 89 -16.42 1.83 25.07
CA GLU A 89 -16.87 3.22 24.93
C GLU A 89 -16.13 4.04 23.86
N SER A 90 -14.97 3.57 23.41
CA SER A 90 -14.20 4.18 22.32
C SER A 90 -13.92 3.19 21.18
N LYS A 91 -14.67 2.08 21.13
CA LYS A 91 -14.48 1.06 20.10
C LYS A 91 -14.96 1.63 18.76
N ALA A 92 -14.04 1.70 17.81
CA ALA A 92 -14.32 2.13 16.45
C ALA A 92 -13.83 1.07 15.44
N ILE A 93 -14.67 0.78 14.45
CA ILE A 93 -14.36 -0.14 13.36
C ILE A 93 -14.71 0.54 12.05
N LEU A 94 -13.76 0.58 11.12
CA LEU A 94 -14.03 0.88 9.72
C LEU A 94 -14.37 -0.44 9.03
N GLU A 95 -15.59 -0.56 8.56
CA GLU A 95 -16.09 -1.73 7.84
C GLU A 95 -16.22 -1.41 6.35
N TYR A 96 -15.70 -2.32 5.54
CA TYR A 96 -15.72 -2.26 4.10
C TYR A 96 -16.70 -3.28 3.55
N SER A 97 -17.52 -2.87 2.61
CA SER A 97 -18.42 -3.74 1.87
C SER A 97 -18.35 -3.43 0.37
N ASN A 98 -18.86 -4.37 -0.44
CA ASN A 98 -18.90 -4.26 -1.89
C ASN A 98 -17.51 -3.94 -2.51
N LEU A 99 -16.46 -4.58 -1.97
CA LEU A 99 -15.11 -4.41 -2.51
C LEU A 99 -15.04 -4.94 -3.94
N ASN A 100 -14.60 -4.10 -4.86
CA ASN A 100 -14.36 -4.45 -6.24
C ASN A 100 -13.12 -3.73 -6.80
N GLU A 101 -12.51 -4.33 -7.81
CA GLU A 101 -11.39 -3.69 -8.50
C GLU A 101 -11.86 -2.44 -9.27
N ILE A 102 -11.08 -1.37 -9.24
CA ILE A 102 -11.42 -0.14 -9.98
C ILE A 102 -11.36 -0.32 -11.50
N VAL A 103 -10.49 -1.24 -11.94
CA VAL A 103 -10.32 -1.77 -13.31
C VAL A 103 -9.81 -3.20 -13.15
N MET A 104 -9.91 -4.04 -14.19
CA MET A 104 -9.42 -5.42 -14.15
C MET A 104 -7.94 -5.50 -13.72
N GLY A 105 -7.65 -6.21 -12.62
CA GLY A 105 -6.33 -6.32 -12.01
C GLY A 105 -5.85 -5.05 -11.28
N GLY A 106 -6.75 -4.08 -11.05
CA GLY A 106 -6.49 -2.82 -10.37
C GLY A 106 -6.76 -2.88 -8.86
N PRO A 107 -6.38 -1.83 -8.12
CA PRO A 107 -6.62 -1.75 -6.68
C PRO A 107 -8.12 -1.77 -6.35
N LEU A 108 -8.44 -2.18 -5.13
CA LEU A 108 -9.82 -2.28 -4.66
C LEU A 108 -10.39 -0.93 -4.26
N ARG A 109 -11.70 -0.81 -4.40
CA ARG A 109 -12.54 0.21 -3.78
C ARG A 109 -13.80 -0.43 -3.22
N GLY A 110 -14.46 0.23 -2.29
CA GLY A 110 -15.80 -0.15 -1.86
C GLY A 110 -16.39 0.86 -0.89
N ILE A 111 -17.55 0.51 -0.36
CA ILE A 111 -18.25 1.32 0.65
C ILE A 111 -17.51 1.15 1.96
N CYS A 112 -17.16 2.25 2.62
CA CYS A 112 -16.59 2.21 3.96
C CYS A 112 -17.50 2.94 4.94
N LYS A 113 -17.82 2.27 6.05
CA LYS A 113 -18.61 2.79 7.15
C LYS A 113 -17.81 2.75 8.44
N LEU A 114 -17.91 3.80 9.23
CA LEU A 114 -17.41 3.85 10.59
C LEU A 114 -18.51 3.38 11.55
N LYS A 115 -18.27 2.29 12.26
CA LYS A 115 -19.08 1.86 13.40
C LYS A 115 -18.45 2.35 14.70
N LEU A 116 -19.17 3.20 15.45
CA LEU A 116 -18.79 3.65 16.78
C LEU A 116 -19.68 2.99 17.83
N ASN A 117 -19.05 2.43 18.86
CA ASN A 117 -19.74 1.83 20.01
C ASN A 117 -20.86 0.85 19.59
N GLU A 118 -20.63 0.15 18.46
CA GLU A 118 -21.53 -0.83 17.83
C GLU A 118 -22.90 -0.30 17.36
N THR A 119 -23.19 0.98 17.58
CA THR A 119 -24.54 1.54 17.42
C THR A 119 -24.60 2.66 16.39
N VAL A 120 -23.60 3.53 16.34
CA VAL A 120 -23.56 4.66 15.41
C VAL A 120 -22.83 4.23 14.15
N VAL A 121 -23.46 4.40 12.98
CA VAL A 121 -22.92 4.02 11.69
C VAL A 121 -22.84 5.26 10.79
N VAL A 122 -21.63 5.71 10.48
CA VAL A 122 -21.37 6.86 9.61
C VAL A 122 -20.76 6.38 8.31
N VAL A 123 -21.30 6.79 7.16
CA VAL A 123 -20.68 6.48 5.86
C VAL A 123 -19.50 7.40 5.65
N ILE A 124 -18.29 6.82 5.49
CA ILE A 124 -17.07 7.59 5.18
C ILE A 124 -17.03 7.95 3.70
N SER A 125 -17.24 6.95 2.84
CA SER A 125 -17.42 7.13 1.40
C SER A 125 -17.93 5.83 0.76
N GLU A 126 -18.63 5.97 -0.36
CA GLU A 126 -19.01 4.87 -1.24
C GLU A 126 -17.80 4.35 -2.08
N ASN A 127 -16.68 5.06 -2.09
CA ASN A 127 -15.50 4.74 -2.91
C ASN A 127 -14.20 4.78 -2.10
N CYS A 128 -14.16 4.17 -0.92
CA CYS A 128 -12.91 4.05 -0.16
C CYS A 128 -11.99 2.99 -0.76
N GLY A 129 -10.69 3.32 -0.86
CA GLY A 129 -9.63 2.34 -0.98
C GLY A 129 -9.14 1.88 0.40
N GLY A 130 -8.14 1.02 0.42
CA GLY A 130 -7.56 0.50 1.66
C GLY A 130 -6.09 0.10 1.52
N PRO A 131 -5.49 -0.40 2.61
CA PRO A 131 -6.06 -0.44 3.96
C PRO A 131 -6.13 0.94 4.62
N ALA A 132 -7.11 1.15 5.51
CA ALA A 132 -7.06 2.24 6.47
C ALA A 132 -6.08 1.94 7.61
N ILE A 133 -5.45 2.99 8.15
CA ILE A 133 -4.52 2.87 9.28
C ILE A 133 -4.92 3.79 10.43
N TRP A 134 -4.83 3.26 11.65
CA TRP A 134 -5.14 3.99 12.88
C TRP A 134 -3.88 4.56 13.52
N THR A 135 -4.03 5.70 14.18
CA THR A 135 -3.07 6.19 15.17
C THR A 135 -2.93 5.22 16.34
N ARG A 136 -1.79 5.24 17.03
CA ARG A 136 -1.52 4.36 18.17
C ARG A 136 -2.53 4.49 19.31
N ASN A 137 -3.07 5.69 19.53
CA ASN A 137 -4.10 5.93 20.54
C ASN A 137 -5.52 5.59 20.07
N GLY A 138 -5.69 5.19 18.80
CA GLY A 138 -6.97 4.77 18.23
C GLY A 138 -7.99 5.90 17.99
N GLN A 139 -7.58 7.18 18.12
CA GLN A 139 -8.49 8.33 18.03
C GLN A 139 -8.63 8.89 16.62
N LYS A 140 -7.68 8.59 15.73
CA LYS A 140 -7.67 9.05 14.35
C LYS A 140 -7.36 7.90 13.40
N ALA A 141 -8.01 7.88 12.23
CA ALA A 141 -7.72 6.96 11.13
C ALA A 141 -7.50 7.71 9.82
N ALA A 142 -6.52 7.26 9.05
CA ALA A 142 -6.33 7.68 7.67
C ALA A 142 -6.94 6.63 6.73
N VAL A 143 -7.75 7.08 5.78
CA VAL A 143 -8.49 6.25 4.82
C VAL A 143 -8.24 6.78 3.41
N PRO A 144 -7.80 5.94 2.46
CA PRO A 144 -7.76 6.33 1.06
C PRO A 144 -9.17 6.48 0.50
N ILE A 145 -9.49 7.61 -0.14
CA ILE A 145 -10.80 7.86 -0.77
C ILE A 145 -10.60 8.12 -2.25
N TRP A 146 -11.25 7.33 -3.11
CA TRP A 146 -11.23 7.52 -4.55
C TRP A 146 -12.15 8.67 -4.97
N ASP A 147 -11.61 9.54 -5.82
CA ASP A 147 -12.33 10.59 -6.52
C ASP A 147 -12.23 10.41 -8.03
N LYS A 148 -13.22 10.95 -8.73
CA LYS A 148 -13.23 11.03 -10.18
C LYS A 148 -12.54 12.33 -10.62
N ALA A 149 -11.78 12.26 -11.70
CA ALA A 149 -11.37 13.45 -12.45
C ALA A 149 -12.19 13.55 -13.74
N PHE A 150 -12.46 14.78 -14.19
CA PHE A 150 -13.24 15.02 -15.40
C PHE A 150 -12.48 14.64 -16.69
N LEU A 151 -11.15 14.79 -16.71
CA LEU A 151 -10.30 14.57 -17.89
C LEU A 151 -9.15 13.56 -17.67
N SER A 152 -9.10 12.92 -16.51
CA SER A 152 -8.03 11.96 -16.20
C SER A 152 -8.58 10.77 -15.43
N GLY A 153 -7.75 9.74 -15.25
CA GLY A 153 -8.12 8.56 -14.47
C GLY A 153 -8.52 8.90 -13.03
N PRO A 154 -9.16 7.95 -12.33
CA PRO A 154 -9.49 8.12 -10.92
C PRO A 154 -8.21 8.34 -10.10
N PHE A 155 -8.33 9.11 -9.03
CA PHE A 155 -7.23 9.41 -8.13
C PHE A 155 -7.72 9.25 -6.69
N GLN A 156 -6.79 9.11 -5.75
CA GLN A 156 -7.09 9.03 -4.33
C GLN A 156 -6.73 10.31 -3.60
N ARG A 157 -7.45 10.55 -2.52
CA ARG A 157 -7.12 11.53 -1.48
C ARG A 157 -7.03 10.81 -0.14
N ILE A 158 -6.39 11.46 0.82
CA ILE A 158 -6.44 11.01 2.21
C ILE A 158 -7.70 11.62 2.83
N GLY A 159 -8.54 10.75 3.40
CA GLY A 159 -9.57 11.10 4.38
C GLY A 159 -9.05 10.82 5.79
N LEU A 160 -9.19 11.79 6.68
CA LEU A 160 -8.87 11.67 8.10
C LEU A 160 -10.15 11.61 8.90
N VAL A 161 -10.41 10.46 9.50
CA VAL A 161 -11.45 10.26 10.51
C VAL A 161 -10.88 10.67 11.85
N ASP A 162 -11.49 11.67 12.50
CA ASP A 162 -11.13 12.13 13.84
C ASP A 162 -12.28 11.87 14.81
N LEU A 163 -12.09 10.92 15.73
CA LEU A 163 -13.09 10.53 16.72
C LEU A 163 -13.25 11.57 17.82
N THR A 164 -12.20 12.35 18.10
CA THR A 164 -12.24 13.38 19.15
C THR A 164 -13.09 14.56 18.71
N ASN A 165 -12.90 15.00 17.47
CA ASN A 165 -13.65 16.12 16.88
C ASN A 165 -14.93 15.68 16.16
N GLN A 166 -15.14 14.37 16.00
CA GLN A 166 -16.24 13.79 15.23
C GLN A 166 -16.31 14.35 13.80
N THR A 167 -15.16 14.41 13.12
CA THR A 167 -15.07 14.92 11.75
C THR A 167 -14.43 13.91 10.80
N LEU A 168 -14.85 13.94 9.54
CA LEU A 168 -14.13 13.41 8.40
C LEU A 168 -13.53 14.58 7.61
N THR A 169 -12.20 14.69 7.60
CA THR A 169 -11.49 15.71 6.83
C THR A 169 -10.90 15.10 5.56
N LYS A 170 -11.23 15.64 4.40
CA LYS A 170 -10.67 15.23 3.11
C LYS A 170 -9.66 16.26 2.63
N TYR A 171 -8.47 15.84 2.24
CA TYR A 171 -7.38 16.76 1.85
C TYR A 171 -7.34 17.04 0.35
N LYS A 172 -6.72 18.15 -0.06
CA LYS A 172 -6.63 18.56 -1.47
C LYS A 172 -5.67 17.70 -2.30
N LYS A 173 -4.61 17.20 -1.67
CA LYS A 173 -3.52 16.48 -2.33
C LYS A 173 -4.04 15.20 -3.00
N LYS A 174 -3.63 15.01 -4.26
CA LYS A 174 -4.06 13.89 -5.12
C LYS A 174 -2.95 12.86 -5.25
N PHE A 175 -3.33 11.60 -5.20
CA PHE A 175 -2.45 10.44 -5.33
C PHE A 175 -3.02 9.48 -6.37
N LYS A 176 -2.20 8.60 -6.94
CA LYS A 176 -2.72 7.60 -7.88
C LYS A 176 -3.27 6.39 -7.13
N VAL A 177 -2.44 5.80 -6.28
CA VAL A 177 -2.80 4.65 -5.42
C VAL A 177 -1.98 4.76 -4.15
N LEU A 178 -2.64 4.98 -3.02
CA LEU A 178 -2.07 5.07 -1.70
C LEU A 178 -1.99 3.70 -1.05
N ASP A 179 -0.79 3.36 -0.63
CA ASP A 179 -0.50 2.24 0.24
C ASP A 179 -0.03 2.79 1.59
N LEU A 180 -0.98 2.96 2.50
CA LEU A 180 -0.75 3.58 3.80
C LEU A 180 0.05 2.63 4.71
N ARG A 181 1.13 3.12 5.32
CA ARG A 181 2.08 2.30 6.08
C ARG A 181 2.13 2.60 7.57
N SER A 182 2.09 3.87 7.97
CA SER A 182 2.12 4.22 9.39
C SER A 182 1.47 5.57 9.66
N PHE A 183 0.84 5.70 10.84
CA PHE A 183 0.24 6.94 11.30
C PHE A 183 0.74 7.25 12.72
N SER A 184 1.61 8.24 12.85
CA SER A 184 2.23 8.63 14.12
C SER A 184 2.30 10.14 14.27
N GLY A 185 1.79 10.65 15.40
CA GLY A 185 1.66 12.08 15.61
C GLY A 185 0.85 12.72 14.49
N ASN A 186 1.47 13.67 13.78
CA ASN A 186 0.84 14.40 12.67
C ASN A 186 1.13 13.79 11.29
N TYR A 187 1.97 12.74 11.25
CA TYR A 187 2.53 12.23 10.02
C TYR A 187 1.88 10.91 9.61
N ILE A 188 1.42 10.88 8.35
CA ILE A 188 0.99 9.67 7.65
C ILE A 188 2.09 9.33 6.64
N LYS A 189 2.67 8.14 6.78
CA LYS A 189 3.63 7.59 5.82
C LYS A 189 2.95 6.60 4.90
N ALA A 190 3.21 6.72 3.61
CA ALA A 190 2.61 5.87 2.58
C ALA A 190 3.53 5.71 1.37
N PHE A 191 3.15 4.85 0.46
CA PHE A 191 3.67 4.85 -0.91
C PHE A 191 2.56 5.25 -1.88
N ASP A 192 2.89 6.13 -2.82
CA ASP A 192 2.06 6.38 -4.01
C ASP A 192 2.55 5.50 -5.17
N SER A 193 1.60 4.86 -5.86
CA SER A 193 1.85 3.94 -6.98
C SER A 193 2.76 2.77 -6.59
N PRO A 194 2.38 1.94 -5.60
CA PRO A 194 3.26 0.95 -4.98
C PRO A 194 3.72 -0.15 -5.95
N THR A 195 3.05 -0.35 -7.09
CA THR A 195 3.42 -1.34 -8.11
C THR A 195 4.19 -0.75 -9.31
N ASN A 196 4.22 0.59 -9.44
CA ASN A 196 4.86 1.24 -10.59
C ASN A 196 5.31 2.67 -10.26
N ARG A 197 6.62 2.96 -10.38
CA ARG A 197 7.21 4.28 -10.07
C ARG A 197 6.83 4.75 -8.65
N ILE A 198 7.18 3.90 -7.69
CA ILE A 198 6.89 4.09 -6.27
C ILE A 198 7.44 5.43 -5.82
N LYS A 199 6.59 6.23 -5.16
CA LYS A 199 7.00 7.46 -4.48
C LYS A 199 6.70 7.33 -3.00
N SER A 200 7.71 7.55 -2.16
CA SER A 200 7.50 7.70 -0.73
C SER A 200 6.69 8.97 -0.47
N VAL A 201 5.69 8.86 0.40
CA VAL A 201 4.83 9.95 0.84
C VAL A 201 5.00 10.11 2.34
N GLU A 202 5.36 11.32 2.75
CA GLU A 202 5.26 11.80 4.13
C GLU A 202 4.27 12.95 4.13
N PHE A 203 3.17 12.76 4.84
CA PHE A 203 2.00 13.65 4.80
C PHE A 203 1.74 14.18 6.21
N ASP A 204 2.02 15.47 6.42
CA ASP A 204 1.72 16.16 7.67
C ASP A 204 0.31 16.76 7.60
N TYR A 205 -0.66 16.05 8.18
CA TYR A 205 -2.08 16.38 7.99
C TYR A 205 -2.48 17.72 8.59
N ILE A 206 -1.66 18.32 9.48
CA ILE A 206 -1.93 19.64 10.05
C ILE A 206 -1.65 20.75 9.04
N ASN A 207 -0.61 20.58 8.22
CA ASN A 207 -0.12 21.59 7.29
C ASN A 207 -0.63 21.41 5.85
N GLU A 208 -1.35 20.30 5.59
CA GLU A 208 -1.84 19.98 4.25
C GLU A 208 -3.18 20.68 3.96
N PRO A 209 -3.38 21.26 2.76
CA PRO A 209 -4.61 21.96 2.43
C PRO A 209 -5.84 21.03 2.48
N ILE A 210 -6.91 21.51 3.09
CA ILE A 210 -8.18 20.78 3.24
C ILE A 210 -9.09 21.03 2.03
N GLU A 211 -9.65 19.97 1.46
CA GLU A 211 -10.70 20.04 0.44
C GLU A 211 -12.07 20.26 1.09
N GLU A 212 -12.37 19.45 2.11
CA GLU A 212 -13.69 19.35 2.71
C GLU A 212 -13.58 18.85 4.15
N VAL A 213 -14.46 19.31 5.03
CA VAL A 213 -14.66 18.78 6.38
C VAL A 213 -16.13 18.44 6.54
N ILE A 214 -16.41 17.21 6.95
CA ILE A 214 -17.77 16.69 7.18
C ILE A 214 -17.91 16.35 8.65
N GLU A 215 -18.96 16.84 9.31
CA GLU A 215 -19.30 16.43 10.67
C GLU A 215 -19.94 15.03 10.65
N MET A 216 -19.42 14.14 11.50
CA MET A 216 -19.93 12.78 11.70
C MET A 216 -21.03 12.83 12.77
N LYS A 217 -22.25 13.14 12.36
CA LYS A 217 -23.45 13.14 13.25
C LYS A 217 -24.11 11.77 13.29
#